data_AF-A0A2V5SKT2-F1
#
_entry.id   AF-A0A2V5SKT2-F1
#
_cell.length_a   1.000
_cell.length_b   1.000
_cell.length_c   1.000
_cell.angle_alpha   90.00
_cell.angle_beta   90.00
_cell.angle_gamma   90.00
#
_symmetry.space_group_name_H-M   'P 1'
#
loop_
_entity.id
_entity.type
_entity.pdbx_description
1 polymer ?
#
loop_
_entity_poly.entity_id
_entity_poly.type
_entity_poly.pdbx_seq_one_letter_code
_entity_poly.pdbx_strand_id
1 'polypeptide(L)'
;MIGGFIVQGTGTKRVIIRAIGPELSQYGVPTPLADPTLELHDGTGALIGFNNDWQHTVIGGIITHDQVQDIINSGHAPSDALESAIIADLPTGNYTAIVRAVNIEVGTALVEVYDLSGSQ
;
A
#
# COMPACT_ATOMS: atom_id res chain seq x y z
N MET A 1 -0.34 -9.75 -8.03
CA MET A 1 0.59 -8.82 -8.71
C MET A 1 1.75 -8.50 -7.77
N ILE A 2 2.95 -8.21 -8.30
CA ILE A 2 4.14 -7.89 -7.49
C ILE A 2 4.71 -6.56 -8.00
N GLY A 3 4.80 -5.56 -7.12
CA GLY A 3 5.42 -4.26 -7.38
C GLY A 3 6.67 -4.07 -6.54
N GLY A 4 7.85 -4.17 -7.15
CA GLY A 4 9.12 -3.89 -6.49
C GLY A 4 9.42 -2.39 -6.49
N PHE A 5 9.95 -1.87 -5.39
CA PHE A 5 10.42 -0.48 -5.31
C PHE A 5 11.68 -0.37 -4.45
N ILE A 6 12.43 0.72 -4.65
CA ILE A 6 13.68 0.98 -3.96
C ILE A 6 13.57 2.32 -3.24
N VAL A 7 13.78 2.30 -1.93
CA VAL A 7 13.97 3.50 -1.12
C VAL A 7 15.44 3.89 -1.23
N GLN A 8 15.71 5.07 -1.79
CA GLN A 8 17.06 5.60 -1.99
C GLN A 8 17.35 6.81 -1.08
N GLY A 9 18.64 7.14 -0.90
CA GLY A 9 19.09 8.27 -0.07
C GLY A 9 19.68 7.80 1.26
N THR A 10 19.77 8.73 2.22
CA THR A 10 20.26 8.47 3.57
C THR A 10 19.12 8.54 4.58
N GLY A 11 19.08 7.60 5.52
CA GLY A 11 18.08 7.59 6.60
C GLY A 11 16.80 6.84 6.22
N THR A 12 15.71 7.20 6.90
CA THR A 12 14.39 6.59 6.76
C THR A 12 13.47 7.51 5.99
N LYS A 13 12.75 6.97 5.00
CA LYS A 13 11.71 7.69 4.26
C LYS A 13 10.33 7.22 4.70
N ARG A 14 9.46 8.18 4.99
CA ARG A 14 8.04 7.92 5.20
C ARG A 14 7.37 7.78 3.84
N VAL A 15 6.73 6.65 3.58
CA VAL A 15 6.03 6.37 2.32
C VAL A 15 4.60 5.92 2.60
N ILE A 16 3.72 6.11 1.62
CA ILE A 16 2.44 5.40 1.54
C ILE A 16 2.47 4.47 0.33
N ILE A 17 2.09 3.22 0.56
CA ILE A 17 1.88 2.20 -0.48
C ILE A 17 0.39 1.94 -0.56
N ARG A 18 -0.17 1.92 -1.77
CA ARG A 18 -1.60 1.72 -2.02
C ARG A 18 -1.82 0.59 -3.01
N ALA A 19 -2.89 -0.18 -2.81
CA ALA A 19 -3.41 -1.12 -3.78
C ALA A 19 -4.81 -0.67 -4.20
N ILE A 20 -4.92 -0.22 -5.46
CA ILE A 20 -6.12 0.40 -6.04
C ILE A 20 -6.80 -0.61 -6.96
N GLY A 21 -8.09 -0.81 -6.75
CA GLY A 21 -8.92 -1.82 -7.41
C GLY A 21 -10.23 -1.19 -7.88
N PRO A 22 -11.30 -1.16 -7.06
CA PRO A 22 -12.59 -0.59 -7.42
C PRO A 22 -12.53 0.81 -8.04
N GLU A 23 -11.63 1.67 -7.55
CA GLU A 23 -11.43 3.04 -8.06
C GLU A 23 -11.04 3.03 -9.54
N LEU A 24 -10.44 1.98 -10.07
CA LEU A 24 -10.08 1.91 -11.49
C LEU A 24 -11.31 1.92 -12.43
N SER A 25 -12.50 1.60 -11.91
CA SER A 25 -13.76 1.67 -12.66
C SER A 25 -14.05 3.08 -13.20
N GLN A 26 -13.80 4.13 -12.41
CA GLN A 26 -14.05 5.52 -12.84
C GLN A 26 -13.10 5.96 -13.97
N TYR A 27 -11.96 5.29 -14.13
CA TYR A 27 -11.01 5.52 -15.21
C TYR A 27 -11.25 4.60 -16.43
N GLY A 28 -12.35 3.84 -16.45
CA GLY A 28 -12.73 2.98 -17.58
C GLY A 28 -11.93 1.68 -17.67
N VAL A 29 -11.24 1.26 -16.60
CA VAL A 29 -10.51 -0.02 -16.57
C VAL A 29 -11.54 -1.16 -16.47
N PRO A 30 -11.55 -2.13 -17.40
CA PRO A 30 -12.44 -3.26 -17.30
C PRO A 30 -12.00 -4.22 -16.20
N THR A 31 -12.98 -4.82 -15.51
CA THR A 31 -12.76 -5.85 -14.48
C THR A 31 -11.70 -5.49 -13.44
N PRO A 32 -11.87 -4.38 -12.70
CA PRO A 32 -10.99 -4.08 -11.58
C PRO A 32 -11.08 -5.17 -10.52
N LEU A 33 -9.98 -5.39 -9.81
CA LEU A 33 -9.96 -6.27 -8.65
C LEU A 33 -10.83 -5.64 -7.57
N ALA A 34 -11.87 -6.35 -7.12
CA ALA A 34 -12.90 -5.77 -6.24
C ALA A 34 -12.42 -5.55 -4.80
N ASP A 35 -11.48 -6.37 -4.33
CA ASP A 35 -11.02 -6.37 -2.93
C ASP A 35 -9.51 -6.70 -2.89
N PRO A 36 -8.65 -5.69 -3.14
CA PRO A 36 -7.20 -5.85 -3.13
C PRO A 36 -6.62 -5.81 -1.71
N THR A 37 -6.00 -6.92 -1.28
CA THR A 37 -5.05 -6.95 -0.15
C THR A 37 -3.68 -6.41 -0.55
N LEU A 38 -2.94 -5.88 0.43
CA LEU A 38 -1.58 -5.41 0.28
C LEU A 38 -0.64 -6.01 1.33
N GLU A 39 0.38 -6.73 0.88
CA GLU A 39 1.51 -7.17 1.69
C GLU A 39 2.74 -6.31 1.38
N LEU A 40 3.49 -5.90 2.40
CA LEU A 40 4.77 -5.23 2.28
C LEU A 40 5.90 -6.13 2.79
N HIS A 41 6.90 -6.36 1.95
CA HIS A 41 8.06 -7.19 2.25
C HIS A 41 9.37 -6.39 2.17
N ASP A 42 10.32 -6.70 3.04
CA ASP A 42 11.67 -6.14 3.00
C ASP A 42 12.61 -6.87 2.02
N GLY A 43 13.86 -6.42 1.93
CA GLY A 43 14.86 -6.97 1.02
C GLY A 43 15.29 -8.41 1.32
N THR A 44 14.94 -8.95 2.49
CA THR A 44 15.11 -10.37 2.84
C THR A 44 13.91 -11.23 2.42
N GLY A 45 12.81 -10.59 2.02
CA GLY A 45 11.54 -11.23 1.71
C GLY A 45 10.61 -11.39 2.93
N ALA A 46 11.00 -10.89 4.10
CA ALA A 46 10.17 -10.96 5.30
C ALA A 46 8.94 -10.04 5.16
N LEU A 47 7.76 -10.55 5.56
CA LEU A 47 6.54 -9.76 5.65
C LEU A 47 6.69 -8.76 6.82
N ILE A 48 6.64 -7.47 6.51
CA ILE A 48 6.78 -6.38 7.48
C ILE A 48 5.52 -5.52 7.61
N GLY A 49 4.51 -5.70 6.76
CA GLY A 49 3.22 -5.03 6.89
C GLY A 49 2.15 -5.69 6.04
N PHE A 50 0.89 -5.56 6.46
CA PHE A 50 -0.27 -6.09 5.73
C PHE A 50 -1.47 -5.15 5.93
N ASN A 51 -2.31 -5.00 4.90
CA ASN A 51 -3.61 -4.36 5.01
C ASN A 51 -4.60 -4.93 3.97
N ASN A 52 -5.90 -4.77 4.23
CA ASN A 52 -6.97 -5.06 3.27
C ASN A 52 -7.83 -3.82 2.98
N ASP A 53 -8.30 -3.20 4.06
CA ASP A 53 -9.15 -2.02 3.99
C ASP A 53 -8.41 -0.86 4.66
N TRP A 54 -8.18 0.23 3.94
CA TRP A 54 -7.40 1.37 4.45
C TRP A 54 -8.06 2.05 5.66
N GLN A 55 -9.38 1.90 5.80
CA GLN A 55 -10.15 2.40 6.94
C GLN A 55 -10.02 1.54 8.20
N HIS A 56 -9.29 0.42 8.13
CA HIS A 56 -9.01 -0.45 9.25
C HIS A 56 -7.53 -0.85 9.29
N THR A 57 -6.79 -0.35 10.28
CA THR A 57 -5.38 -0.69 10.43
C THR A 57 -5.19 -2.11 10.97
N VAL A 58 -4.36 -2.90 10.28
CA VAL A 58 -3.87 -4.19 10.80
C VAL A 58 -2.49 -3.97 11.43
N ILE A 59 -2.42 -4.08 12.75
CA ILE A 59 -1.16 -3.95 13.52
C ILE A 59 -0.31 -5.20 13.30
N GLY A 60 0.96 -5.01 12.93
CA GLY A 60 1.90 -6.10 12.67
C GLY A 60 3.17 -5.63 11.98
N GLY A 61 4.28 -6.33 12.22
CA GLY A 61 5.58 -5.96 11.67
C GLY A 61 6.00 -4.55 12.07
N ILE A 62 6.14 -3.66 11.09
CA ILE A 62 6.51 -2.24 11.29
C ILE A 62 5.31 -1.33 11.56
N ILE A 63 4.06 -1.82 11.42
CA ILE A 63 2.85 -1.07 11.71
C ILE A 63 2.53 -1.21 13.20
N THR A 64 2.74 -0.15 13.98
CA THR A 64 2.62 -0.17 15.46
C THR A 64 1.47 0.66 16.02
N HIS A 65 0.76 1.42 15.19
CA HIS A 65 -0.35 2.29 15.59
C HIS A 65 -1.40 2.38 14.49
N ASP A 66 -2.60 2.86 14.83
CA ASP A 66 -3.67 3.09 13.86
C ASP A 66 -3.32 4.20 12.86
N GLN A 67 -3.40 3.91 11.56
CA GLN A 67 -2.92 4.76 10.48
C GLN A 67 -4.04 5.50 9.74
N VAL A 68 -5.33 5.25 10.03
CA VAL A 68 -6.45 5.80 9.26
C VAL A 68 -6.37 7.33 9.15
N GLN A 69 -6.12 8.02 10.26
CA GLN A 69 -5.99 9.48 10.24
C GLN A 69 -4.73 9.96 9.52
N ASP A 70 -3.61 9.22 9.61
CA ASP A 70 -2.37 9.53 8.88
C ASP A 70 -2.58 9.38 7.36
N ILE A 71 -3.33 8.35 6.94
CA ILE A 71 -3.70 8.11 5.54
C ILE A 71 -4.57 9.25 5.01
N ILE A 72 -5.58 9.69 5.78
CA ILE A 72 -6.40 10.85 5.42
C ILE A 72 -5.53 12.12 5.31
N ASN A 73 -4.68 12.37 6.30
CA ASN A 73 -3.82 13.55 6.35
C ASN A 73 -2.75 13.57 5.25
N SER A 74 -2.38 12.40 4.71
CA SER A 74 -1.42 12.30 3.60
C SER A 74 -1.95 12.88 2.29
N GLY A 75 -3.28 13.04 2.14
CA GLY A 75 -3.91 13.41 0.87
C GLY A 75 -3.97 12.28 -0.15
N HIS A 76 -3.52 11.07 0.22
CA HIS A 76 -3.47 9.88 -0.62
C HIS A 76 -4.39 8.76 -0.12
N ALA A 77 -5.45 9.07 0.64
CA ALA A 77 -6.46 8.07 0.97
C ALA A 77 -7.09 7.49 -0.32
N PRO A 78 -7.19 6.16 -0.46
CA PRO A 78 -7.99 5.55 -1.52
C PRO A 78 -9.45 6.01 -1.46
N SER A 79 -10.13 6.09 -2.60
CA SER A 79 -11.52 6.56 -2.63
C SER A 79 -12.56 5.48 -2.32
N ASP A 80 -12.21 4.20 -2.52
CA ASP A 80 -13.03 3.06 -2.12
C ASP A 80 -12.55 2.49 -0.78
N ALA A 81 -13.48 2.03 0.06
CA ALA A 81 -13.17 1.51 1.40
C ALA A 81 -12.52 0.11 1.37
N LEU A 82 -12.73 -0.66 0.30
CA LEU A 82 -12.14 -1.99 0.10
C LEU A 82 -10.72 -1.95 -0.45
N GLU A 83 -10.15 -0.76 -0.64
CA GLU A 83 -8.77 -0.61 -1.11
C GLU A 83 -7.80 -0.60 0.06
N SER A 84 -6.59 -1.13 -0.18
CA SER A 84 -5.56 -1.19 0.86
C SER A 84 -4.64 0.01 0.84
N ALA A 85 -4.20 0.43 2.02
CA ALA A 85 -3.07 1.35 2.17
C ALA A 85 -2.21 1.03 3.40
N ILE A 86 -0.90 1.22 3.26
CA ILE A 86 0.07 1.10 4.35
C ILE A 86 0.94 2.37 4.35
N ILE A 87 1.05 3.03 5.49
CA ILE A 87 2.11 4.03 5.71
C ILE A 87 3.29 3.34 6.41
N ALA A 88 4.50 3.58 5.93
CA ALA A 88 5.69 2.97 6.48
C ALA A 88 6.88 3.93 6.51
N ASP A 89 7.62 3.90 7.60
CA ASP A 89 8.91 4.57 7.74
C ASP A 89 10.02 3.55 7.38
N LEU A 90 10.50 3.62 6.14
CA LEU A 90 11.40 2.63 5.55
C LEU A 90 12.83 3.16 5.43
N PRO A 91 13.83 2.46 6.00
CA PRO A 91 15.24 2.72 5.69
C PRO A 91 15.55 2.56 4.19
N THR A 92 16.68 3.07 3.75
CA THR A 92 17.22 2.79 2.41
C THR A 92 17.30 1.29 2.17
N GLY A 93 16.69 0.80 1.08
CA GLY A 93 16.60 -0.63 0.82
C GLY A 93 15.66 -0.98 -0.33
N ASN A 94 15.61 -2.27 -0.64
CA ASN A 94 14.69 -2.84 -1.62
C ASN A 94 13.46 -3.37 -0.89
N TYR A 95 12.29 -3.11 -1.45
CA TYR A 95 11.01 -3.52 -0.89
C TYR A 95 10.11 -4.08 -1.99
N THR A 96 9.17 -4.92 -1.58
CA THR A 96 8.18 -5.50 -2.49
C THR A 96 6.79 -5.32 -1.91
N ALA A 97 5.90 -4.73 -2.71
CA ALA A 97 4.46 -4.74 -2.48
C ALA A 97 3.85 -5.92 -3.23
N ILE A 98 3.12 -6.79 -2.54
CA ILE A 98 2.38 -7.90 -3.16
C ILE A 98 0.89 -7.61 -3.02
N VAL A 99 0.20 -7.59 -4.15
CA VAL A 99 -1.26 -7.41 -4.19
C VAL A 99 -1.94 -8.71 -4.58
N ARG A 100 -2.96 -9.08 -3.79
CA ARG A 100 -3.79 -10.27 -4.00
C ARG A 100 -5.26 -9.90 -3.81
N ALA A 101 -6.14 -10.68 -4.42
CA ALA A 101 -7.54 -10.66 -4.07
C ALA A 101 -7.73 -11.29 -2.68
N VAL A 102 -8.64 -10.77 -1.85
CA VAL A 102 -9.11 -11.48 -0.63
C VAL A 102 -9.67 -12.85 -0.96
N ASN A 103 -10.44 -12.92 -2.05
CA ASN A 103 -11.09 -14.13 -2.55
C ASN A 103 -10.38 -14.70 -3.79
N ILE A 104 -10.92 -15.77 -4.38
CA ILE A 104 -10.38 -16.37 -5.61
C ILE A 104 -10.84 -15.58 -6.85
N GLU A 105 -10.76 -14.25 -6.76
CA GLU A 105 -11.15 -13.33 -7.83
C GLU A 105 -9.93 -12.91 -8.64
N VAL A 106 -10.16 -12.61 -9.91
CA VAL A 106 -9.15 -12.11 -10.84
C VAL A 106 -9.62 -10.76 -11.35
N GLY A 107 -8.72 -9.78 -11.35
CA GLY A 107 -9.01 -8.45 -11.86
C GLY A 107 -7.75 -7.62 -12.02
N THR A 108 -7.94 -6.42 -12.54
CA THR A 108 -6.89 -5.42 -12.69
C THR A 108 -6.74 -4.65 -11.39
N ALA A 109 -5.51 -4.52 -10.89
CA ALA A 109 -5.18 -3.67 -9.75
C ALA A 109 -3.96 -2.81 -10.10
N LEU A 110 -3.86 -1.65 -9.46
CA LEU A 110 -2.73 -0.74 -9.54
C LEU A 110 -2.04 -0.68 -8.17
N VAL A 111 -0.71 -0.75 -8.16
CA VAL A 111 0.09 -0.46 -6.96
C VAL A 111 0.77 0.88 -7.15
N GLU A 112 0.68 1.71 -6.13
CA GLU A 112 1.29 3.03 -6.11
C GLU A 112 2.13 3.19 -4.85
N VAL A 113 3.23 3.94 -4.97
CA VAL A 113 4.10 4.29 -3.85
C VAL A 113 4.38 5.78 -3.93
N TYR A 114 4.06 6.50 -2.86
CA TYR A 114 4.35 7.93 -2.74
C TYR A 114 5.29 8.17 -1.57
N ASP A 115 6.28 9.03 -1.80
CA ASP A 115 7.11 9.58 -0.74
C ASP A 115 6.33 10.66 0.01
N LEU A 116 6.14 10.47 1.31
CA LEU A 116 5.47 11.41 2.22
C LEU A 116 6.47 12.26 3.00
N SER A 117 7.78 12.04 2.84
CA SER A 117 8.76 13.01 3.33
C SER A 117 8.59 14.30 2.53
N GLY A 118 8.22 15.38 3.21
CA GLY A 118 8.01 16.68 2.56
C GLY A 118 9.23 17.08 1.73
N SER A 119 9.02 17.87 0.68
CA SER A 119 10.14 18.48 -0.06
C SER A 119 11.02 19.25 0.92
N GLN A 120 12.19 18.72 1.22
CA GLN A 120 13.25 19.46 1.93
C GLN A 120 13.74 20.62 1.07
#